data_AF-A0A3B0ZTD4-F1
#
_entry.id   AF-A0A3B0ZTD4-F1
#
_cell.length_a   1.000
_cell.length_b   1.000
_cell.length_c   1.000
_cell.angle_alpha   90.00
_cell.angle_beta   90.00
_cell.angle_gamma   90.00
#
_symmetry.space_group_name_H-M   'P 1'
#
loop_
_entity.id
_entity.type
_entity.pdbx_description
1 polymer ?
#
loop_
_entity_poly.entity_id
_entity_poly.type
_entity_poly.pdbx_seq_one_letter_code
_entity_poly.pdbx_strand_id
1 'polypeptide(L)'
;METIKLLAAFGLGAIIVKVIDVLWLQPFLARREMRAWIRDKRLEAYTNLTENLLSLGLSETDETNPFAHYAVAAKAILMTDDESLSKRIDHYIAKRDQFYRVCDEKEDSDKKSGNLYEEINKEARGIVDELKKHLRNQQLNK
;
A
#
# COMPACT_ATOMS: atom_id res chain seq x y z
N MET A 1 -11.56 31.43 53.62
CA MET A 1 -10.31 31.59 52.83
C MET A 1 -9.75 30.26 52.32
N GLU A 2 -9.80 29.18 53.10
CA GLU A 2 -9.27 27.86 52.67
C GLU A 2 -10.03 27.24 51.50
N THR A 3 -11.36 27.37 51.46
CA THR A 3 -12.21 26.88 50.36
C THR A 3 -11.89 27.53 49.01
N ILE A 4 -11.53 28.82 49.00
CA ILE A 4 -11.14 29.56 47.79
C ILE A 4 -9.79 29.08 47.27
N LYS A 5 -8.83 28.80 48.17
CA LYS A 5 -7.53 28.22 47.80
C LYS A 5 -7.68 26.81 47.24
N LEU A 6 -8.57 26.01 47.82
CA LEU A 6 -8.90 24.67 47.33
C LEU A 6 -9.49 24.74 45.92
N LEU A 7 -10.49 25.61 45.70
CA LEU A 7 -11.15 25.79 44.41
C LEU A 7 -10.18 26.27 43.32
N ALA A 8 -9.28 27.20 43.66
CA ALA A 8 -8.24 27.69 42.76
C ALA A 8 -7.20 26.61 42.41
N ALA A 9 -6.82 25.77 43.37
CA ALA A 9 -5.90 24.65 43.13
C ALA A 9 -6.52 23.59 42.20
N PHE A 10 -7.81 23.27 42.37
CA PHE A 10 -8.55 22.39 41.45
C PHE A 10 -8.68 22.99 40.04
N GLY A 11 -8.97 24.29 39.95
CA GLY A 11 -9.06 25.01 38.67
C GLY A 11 -7.73 25.02 37.90
N LEU A 12 -6.62 25.35 38.58
CA LEU A 12 -5.27 25.32 37.98
C LEU A 12 -4.87 23.91 37.55
N GLY A 13 -5.17 22.90 38.37
CA GLY A 13 -4.95 21.49 38.01
C GLY A 13 -5.68 21.10 36.73
N ALA A 14 -6.96 21.48 36.59
CA ALA A 14 -7.75 21.20 35.40
C ALA A 14 -7.19 21.89 34.14
N ILE A 15 -6.70 23.13 34.27
CA ILE A 15 -6.09 23.87 33.17
C ILE A 15 -4.79 23.19 32.72
N ILE A 16 -3.91 22.82 33.66
CA ILE A 16 -2.64 22.15 33.35
C ILE A 16 -2.88 20.81 32.65
N VAL A 17 -3.81 19.99 33.16
CA VAL A 17 -4.18 18.71 32.53
C VAL A 17 -4.69 18.92 31.10
N LYS A 18 -5.55 19.92 30.89
CA LYS A 18 -6.09 20.23 29.56
C LYS A 18 -4.99 20.69 28.58
N VAL A 19 -4.02 21.47 29.05
CA VAL A 19 -2.88 21.90 28.24
C VAL A 19 -2.02 20.71 27.81
N ILE A 20 -1.74 19.77 28.72
CA ILE A 20 -1.01 18.54 28.41
C ILE A 20 -1.78 17.69 27.40
N ASP A 21 -3.09 17.54 27.59
CA ASP A 21 -3.93 16.76 26.71
C ASP A 21 -3.93 17.31 25.27
N VAL A 22 -4.17 18.62 25.12
CA VAL A 22 -4.25 19.28 23.81
C VAL A 22 -2.88 19.37 23.11
N LEU A 23 -1.81 19.75 23.84
CA LEU A 23 -0.51 19.98 23.22
C LEU A 23 0.30 18.71 22.99
N TRP A 24 0.01 17.63 23.72
CA TRP A 24 0.84 16.42 23.70
C TRP A 24 0.05 15.17 23.35
N LEU A 25 -1.03 14.90 24.07
CA LEU A 25 -1.72 13.62 23.99
C LEU A 25 -2.52 13.48 22.69
N GLN A 26 -3.29 14.51 22.33
CA GLN A 26 -4.04 14.57 21.07
C GLN A 26 -3.14 14.43 19.82
N PRO A 27 -2.05 15.22 19.64
CA PRO A 27 -1.20 15.07 18.46
C PRO A 27 -0.47 13.73 18.43
N PHE A 28 -0.09 13.17 19.59
CA PHE A 28 0.49 11.83 19.65
C PHE A 28 -0.49 10.76 19.18
N LEU A 29 -1.74 10.80 19.65
CA LEU A 29 -2.80 9.88 19.23
C LEU A 29 -3.11 10.02 17.74
N ALA A 30 -3.27 11.25 17.24
CA ALA A 30 -3.53 11.50 15.82
C ALA A 30 -2.41 10.95 14.93
N ARG A 31 -1.14 11.13 15.30
CA ARG A 31 0.01 10.54 14.58
C ARG A 31 0.01 9.01 14.61
N ARG A 32 -0.41 8.41 15.73
CA ARG A 32 -0.51 6.94 15.85
C ARG A 32 -1.65 6.40 14.98
N GLU A 33 -2.80 7.06 14.99
CA GLU A 33 -3.95 6.71 14.16
C GLU A 33 -3.61 6.86 12.68
N MET A 34 -3.02 7.98 12.27
CA MET A 34 -2.59 8.19 10.88
C MET A 34 -1.62 7.10 10.40
N ARG A 35 -0.63 6.72 11.23
CA ARG A 35 0.29 5.62 10.90
C ARG A 35 -0.42 4.28 10.77
N ALA A 36 -1.37 4.00 11.67
CA ALA A 36 -2.17 2.78 11.61
C ALA A 36 -3.04 2.74 10.33
N TRP A 37 -3.63 3.88 9.97
CA TRP A 37 -4.45 4.05 8.77
C TRP A 37 -3.64 3.88 7.48
N ILE A 38 -2.48 4.54 7.36
CA ILE A 38 -1.59 4.37 6.18
C ILE A 38 -1.17 2.89 6.04
N ARG A 39 -0.83 2.24 7.16
CA ARG A 39 -0.44 0.82 7.15
C ARG A 39 -1.57 -0.08 6.65
N ASP A 40 -2.79 0.19 7.08
CA ASP A 40 -3.98 -0.57 6.64
C ASP A 40 -4.25 -0.35 5.15
N LYS A 41 -4.20 0.91 4.68
CA LYS A 41 -4.37 1.24 3.27
C LYS A 41 -3.31 0.63 2.37
N ARG A 42 -2.07 0.55 2.86
CA ARG A 42 -0.98 -0.15 2.16
C ARG A 42 -1.20 -1.65 2.09
N LEU A 43 -1.63 -2.28 3.20
CA LEU A 43 -1.94 -3.72 3.22
C LEU A 43 -3.05 -4.04 2.20
N GLU A 44 -4.11 -3.24 2.18
CA GLU A 44 -5.21 -3.34 1.22
C GLU A 44 -4.69 -3.22 -0.22
N ALA A 45 -3.92 -2.17 -0.51
CA ALA A 45 -3.37 -1.93 -1.85
C ALA A 45 -2.45 -3.07 -2.32
N TYR A 46 -1.59 -3.59 -1.43
CA TYR A 46 -0.65 -4.66 -1.76
C TYR A 46 -1.34 -6.01 -1.92
N THR A 47 -2.43 -6.25 -1.19
CA THR A 47 -3.25 -7.46 -1.34
C THR A 47 -3.88 -7.46 -2.73
N ASN A 48 -4.55 -6.37 -3.11
CA ASN A 48 -5.18 -6.23 -4.42
C ASN A 48 -4.15 -6.33 -5.55
N LEU A 49 -2.98 -5.69 -5.39
CA LEU A 49 -1.91 -5.80 -6.36
C LEU A 49 -1.40 -7.24 -6.46
N THR A 50 -1.14 -7.92 -5.34
CA THR A 50 -0.65 -9.31 -5.34
C THR A 50 -1.62 -10.24 -6.04
N GLU A 51 -2.92 -10.09 -5.79
CA GLU A 51 -3.96 -10.83 -6.48
C GLU A 51 -3.90 -10.57 -8.00
N ASN A 52 -3.85 -9.29 -8.40
CA ASN A 52 -3.76 -8.86 -9.79
C ASN A 52 -2.48 -9.37 -10.50
N LEU A 53 -1.32 -9.37 -9.81
CA LEU A 53 -0.04 -9.88 -10.34
C LEU A 53 -0.11 -11.39 -10.57
N LEU A 54 -0.64 -12.13 -9.59
CA LEU A 54 -0.66 -13.60 -9.64
C LEU A 54 -1.77 -14.15 -10.52
N SER A 55 -2.86 -13.39 -10.72
CA SER A 55 -3.93 -13.71 -11.68
C SER A 55 -3.64 -13.18 -13.08
N LEU A 56 -2.52 -12.48 -13.30
CA LEU A 56 -2.25 -11.72 -14.52
C LEU A 56 -3.36 -10.70 -14.86
N GLY A 57 -4.12 -10.24 -13.87
CA GLY A 57 -5.27 -9.36 -14.05
C GLY A 57 -6.58 -10.10 -14.35
N LEU A 58 -6.55 -11.42 -14.54
CA LEU A 58 -7.75 -12.21 -14.87
C LEU A 58 -8.73 -12.40 -13.69
N SER A 59 -8.38 -11.95 -12.48
CA SER A 59 -9.26 -12.04 -11.31
C SER A 59 -10.26 -10.89 -11.17
N GLU A 60 -10.12 -9.81 -11.94
CA GLU A 60 -11.07 -8.70 -11.85
C GLU A 60 -12.40 -9.06 -12.47
N THR A 61 -13.44 -8.96 -11.66
CA THR A 61 -14.81 -9.35 -12.02
C THR A 61 -15.52 -8.30 -12.88
N ASP A 62 -14.90 -7.12 -13.06
CA ASP A 62 -15.49 -5.99 -13.75
C ASP A 62 -14.87 -5.83 -15.15
N GLU A 63 -15.33 -6.68 -16.08
CA GLU A 63 -14.95 -6.64 -17.50
C GLU A 63 -15.26 -5.29 -18.17
N THR A 64 -16.01 -4.39 -17.52
CA THR A 64 -16.38 -3.09 -18.09
C THR A 64 -15.28 -2.04 -18.03
N ASN A 65 -14.22 -2.23 -17.23
CA ASN A 65 -13.11 -1.27 -17.13
C ASN A 65 -11.74 -1.90 -17.47
N PRO A 66 -11.26 -1.76 -18.72
CA PRO A 66 -9.95 -2.30 -19.13
C PRO A 66 -8.76 -1.63 -18.44
N PHE A 67 -8.98 -0.51 -17.73
CA PHE A 67 -7.94 0.21 -16.99
C PHE A 67 -7.91 -0.09 -15.49
N ALA A 68 -8.80 -0.97 -14.99
CA ALA A 68 -8.91 -1.24 -13.56
C ALA A 68 -7.61 -1.81 -12.96
N HIS A 69 -6.88 -2.65 -13.69
CA HIS A 69 -5.56 -3.14 -13.26
C HIS A 69 -4.51 -2.02 -13.08
N TYR A 70 -4.55 -0.97 -13.92
CA TYR A 70 -3.66 0.19 -13.77
C TYR A 70 -4.00 0.98 -12.52
N ALA A 71 -5.30 1.09 -12.18
CA ALA A 71 -5.73 1.74 -10.95
C ALA A 71 -5.24 0.98 -9.70
N VAL A 72 -5.29 -0.36 -9.73
CA VAL A 72 -4.73 -1.21 -8.67
C VAL A 72 -3.22 -0.98 -8.51
N ALA A 73 -2.48 -0.99 -9.62
CA ALA A 73 -1.04 -0.74 -9.60
C ALA A 73 -0.71 0.68 -9.11
N ALA A 74 -1.40 1.71 -9.60
CA ALA A 74 -1.19 3.10 -9.21
C ALA A 74 -1.44 3.32 -7.70
N LYS A 75 -2.48 2.68 -7.14
CA LYS A 75 -2.75 2.72 -5.70
C LYS A 75 -1.60 2.10 -4.90
N ALA A 76 -1.07 0.97 -5.34
CA ALA A 76 0.05 0.32 -4.68
C ALA A 76 1.36 1.13 -4.81
N ILE A 77 1.64 1.73 -5.97
CA ILE A 77 2.77 2.63 -6.20
C ILE A 77 2.70 3.83 -5.27
N LEU A 78 1.53 4.48 -5.17
CA LEU A 78 1.33 5.64 -4.27
C LEU A 78 1.60 5.29 -2.80
N MET A 79 1.30 4.05 -2.39
CA MET A 79 1.54 3.57 -1.03
C MET A 79 2.97 3.07 -0.80
N THR A 80 3.80 2.98 -1.85
CA THR A 80 5.15 2.41 -1.78
C THR A 80 6.18 3.53 -1.73
N ASP A 81 6.91 3.60 -0.62
CA ASP A 81 7.95 4.62 -0.41
C ASP A 81 9.25 4.28 -1.18
N ASP A 82 9.43 3.01 -1.56
CA ASP A 82 10.57 2.52 -2.32
C ASP A 82 10.37 2.75 -3.84
N GLU A 83 11.03 3.78 -4.35
CA GLU A 83 11.01 4.15 -5.78
C GLU A 83 11.43 3.00 -6.72
N SER A 84 12.34 2.13 -6.29
CA SER A 84 12.80 1.00 -7.10
C SER A 84 11.72 -0.06 -7.23
N LEU A 85 10.99 -0.33 -6.14
CA LEU A 85 9.84 -1.23 -6.13
C LEU A 85 8.69 -0.65 -6.96
N SER A 86 8.41 0.65 -6.82
CA SER A 86 7.39 1.36 -7.60
C SER A 86 7.65 1.25 -9.10
N LYS A 87 8.88 1.48 -9.56
CA LYS A 87 9.26 1.33 -10.98
C LYS A 87 9.11 -0.10 -11.49
N ARG A 88 9.42 -1.09 -10.64
CA ARG A 88 9.27 -2.50 -11.02
C ARG A 88 7.83 -2.93 -11.14
N ILE A 89 6.94 -2.42 -10.28
CA ILE A 89 5.50 -2.63 -10.40
C ILE A 89 5.02 -2.06 -11.74
N ASP A 90 5.40 -0.83 -12.07
CA ASP A 90 5.01 -0.19 -13.33
C ASP A 90 5.53 -0.95 -14.56
N HIS A 91 6.81 -1.35 -14.53
CA HIS A 91 7.43 -2.14 -15.60
C HIS A 91 6.73 -3.49 -15.82
N TYR A 92 6.38 -4.18 -14.74
CA TYR A 92 5.64 -5.43 -14.80
C TYR A 92 4.29 -5.25 -15.52
N ILE A 93 3.54 -4.19 -15.20
CA ILE A 93 2.23 -3.95 -15.81
C ILE A 93 2.37 -3.71 -17.32
N ALA A 94 3.36 -2.92 -17.74
CA ALA A 94 3.66 -2.72 -19.16
C ALA A 94 4.10 -4.01 -19.87
N LYS A 95 4.91 -4.84 -19.21
CA LYS A 95 5.36 -6.13 -19.74
C LYS A 95 4.22 -7.13 -19.89
N ARG A 96 3.27 -7.12 -18.95
CA ARG A 96 2.05 -7.92 -19.05
C ARG A 96 1.13 -7.45 -20.18
N ASP A 97 1.02 -6.16 -20.43
CA ASP A 97 0.30 -5.66 -21.62
C ASP A 97 0.95 -6.18 -22.91
N GLN A 98 2.28 -6.16 -22.98
CA GLN A 98 3.03 -6.75 -24.10
C GLN A 98 2.77 -8.26 -24.24
N PHE A 99 2.65 -9.00 -23.12
CA PHE A 99 2.29 -10.42 -23.14
C PHE A 99 0.98 -10.67 -23.86
N TYR A 100 -0.09 -9.97 -23.45
CA TYR A 100 -1.40 -10.15 -24.04
C TYR A 100 -1.40 -9.82 -25.53
N ARG A 101 -0.71 -8.74 -25.93
CA ARG A 101 -0.54 -8.40 -27.35
C ARG A 101 0.15 -9.50 -28.17
N VAL A 102 1.18 -10.14 -27.62
CA VAL A 102 1.89 -11.25 -28.29
C VAL A 102 1.02 -12.51 -28.34
N CYS A 103 0.20 -12.76 -27.32
CA CYS A 103 -0.74 -13.89 -27.31
C CYS A 103 -1.87 -13.73 -28.34
N ASP A 104 -2.29 -12.50 -28.64
CA ASP A 104 -3.30 -12.21 -29.64
C ASP A 104 -2.78 -12.34 -31.09
N GLU A 105 -1.46 -12.26 -31.30
CA GLU A 105 -0.81 -12.45 -32.60
C GLU A 105 -0.67 -13.95 -32.93
N LYS A 106 -1.15 -14.39 -34.11
CA LYS A 106 -1.27 -15.83 -34.48
C LYS A 106 -0.03 -16.48 -35.10
N GLU A 107 1.01 -15.72 -35.45
CA GLU A 107 2.23 -16.26 -36.08
C GLU A 107 3.41 -16.23 -35.10
N ASP A 108 4.09 -17.37 -34.94
CA ASP A 108 5.29 -17.58 -34.10
C ASP A 108 5.13 -17.36 -32.58
N SER A 109 3.88 -17.33 -32.08
CA SER A 109 3.58 -16.88 -30.71
C SER A 109 3.88 -17.90 -29.60
N ASP A 110 3.85 -19.22 -29.86
CA ASP A 110 3.93 -20.23 -28.78
C ASP A 110 5.26 -20.20 -28.00
N LYS A 111 6.39 -20.08 -28.70
CA LYS A 111 7.71 -20.06 -28.05
C LYS A 111 8.01 -18.71 -27.39
N LYS A 112 7.56 -17.62 -28.01
CA LYS A 112 7.75 -16.25 -27.52
C LYS A 112 6.85 -15.97 -26.31
N SER A 113 5.60 -16.40 -26.34
CA SER A 113 4.65 -16.28 -25.23
C SER A 113 5.06 -17.16 -24.04
N GLY A 114 5.55 -18.38 -24.28
CA GLY A 114 6.07 -19.25 -23.22
C GLY A 114 7.23 -18.62 -22.43
N ASN A 115 8.24 -18.08 -23.13
CA ASN A 115 9.35 -17.38 -22.47
C ASN A 115 8.86 -16.14 -21.71
N LEU A 116 7.97 -15.35 -22.30
CA LEU A 116 7.47 -14.12 -21.68
C LEU A 116 6.61 -14.44 -20.44
N TYR A 117 5.84 -15.52 -20.48
CA TYR A 117 5.05 -16.01 -19.34
C TYR A 117 5.95 -16.43 -18.16
N GLU A 118 7.03 -17.18 -18.42
CA GLU A 118 7.97 -17.55 -17.37
C GLU A 118 8.62 -16.32 -16.72
N GLU A 119 9.02 -15.34 -17.53
CA GLU A 119 9.59 -14.09 -17.03
C GLU A 119 8.59 -13.30 -16.17
N ILE A 120 7.35 -13.13 -16.65
CA ILE A 120 6.29 -12.42 -15.92
C ILE A 120 5.96 -13.13 -14.62
N ASN A 121 5.81 -14.45 -14.61
CA ASN A 121 5.49 -15.19 -13.40
C ASN A 121 6.64 -15.09 -12.36
N LYS A 122 7.89 -15.17 -12.82
CA LYS A 122 9.07 -14.98 -11.95
C LYS A 122 9.11 -13.57 -11.37
N GLU A 123 8.84 -12.56 -12.20
CA GLU A 123 8.83 -11.16 -11.80
C GLU A 123 7.70 -10.85 -10.81
N ALA A 124 6.49 -11.36 -11.07
CA ALA A 124 5.34 -11.25 -10.17
C ALA A 124 5.69 -11.76 -8.76
N ARG A 125 6.26 -12.97 -8.66
CA ARG A 125 6.69 -13.56 -7.37
C ARG A 125 7.75 -12.71 -6.69
N GLY A 126 8.71 -12.19 -7.45
CA GLY A 126 9.75 -11.30 -6.93
C GLY A 126 9.18 -10.00 -6.34
N ILE A 127 8.22 -9.39 -7.03
CA ILE A 127 7.51 -8.19 -6.54
C ILE A 127 6.73 -8.52 -5.26
N VAL A 128 6.01 -9.65 -5.22
CA VAL A 128 5.26 -10.08 -4.03
C VAL A 128 6.16 -10.27 -2.81
N ASP A 129 7.33 -10.89 -3.00
CA ASP A 129 8.30 -11.07 -1.91
C ASP A 129 8.85 -9.74 -1.40
N GLU A 130 9.02 -8.75 -2.27
CA GLU A 130 9.46 -7.41 -1.89
C GLU A 130 8.37 -6.61 -1.19
N LEU A 131 7.13 -6.66 -1.66
CA LEU A 131 5.98 -6.07 -0.97
C LEU A 131 5.85 -6.62 0.45
N LYS A 132 6.04 -7.94 0.62
CA LYS A 132 6.05 -8.60 1.94
C LYS A 132 7.19 -8.10 2.83
N LYS A 133 8.41 -7.95 2.29
CA LYS A 133 9.55 -7.39 3.05
C LYS A 133 9.29 -5.95 3.44
N HIS A 134 8.76 -5.14 2.51
CA HIS A 134 8.42 -3.74 2.74
C HIS A 134 7.40 -3.61 3.88
N LEU A 135 6.33 -4.42 3.87
CA LEU A 135 5.34 -4.46 4.97
C LEU A 135 5.97 -4.85 6.31
N ARG A 136 6.89 -5.82 6.33
CA ARG A 136 7.53 -6.32 7.56
C ARG A 136 8.55 -5.34 8.14
N ASN A 137 9.37 -4.71 7.32
CA ASN A 137 10.39 -3.76 7.78
C ASN A 137 9.77 -2.53 8.46
N GLN A 138 8.56 -2.14 8.03
CA GLN A 138 7.81 -1.08 8.68
C GLN A 138 7.19 -1.48 10.03
N GLN A 139 7.05 -2.78 10.34
CA GLN A 139 6.61 -3.23 11.66
C GLN A 139 7.71 -3.16 12.72
N LEU A 140 8.98 -3.15 12.29
CA LEU A 140 10.16 -3.14 13.16
C LEU A 140 10.65 -1.73 13.52
N ASN A 141 10.28 -0.71 12.73
CA ASN A 141 10.46 0.70 13.09
C ASN A 141 9.35 1.14 14.07
N LYS A 142 9.42 0.67 15.31
CA LYS A 142 8.60 1.14 16.44
C LYS A 142 9.36 2.11 17.32
#